data_AF-A0AAW5Y3I0-F1
#
_entry.id   AF-A0AAW5Y3I0-F1
#
_cell.length_a   1.000
_cell.length_b   1.000
_cell.length_c   1.000
_cell.angle_alpha   90.00
_cell.angle_beta   90.00
_cell.angle_gamma   90.00
#
_symmetry.space_group_name_H-M   'P 1'
#
loop_
_entity.id
_entity.type
_entity.pdbx_description
1 polymer ?
#
loop_
_entity_poly.entity_id
_entity_poly.type
_entity_poly.pdbx_seq_one_letter_code
_entity_poly.pdbx_strand_id
1 'polypeptide(L)'
;MVIYDLTIIQNLFGPSKKVLNGLPNAVTIEEIKEDAFYNVQTYKEKISRFEEVCFNWELKRASIVLDKRFSSYKSSARVLLNAGFSLYAAKIEVCRELDNVDAFEKQFTYRSIEERLSEKEFKRIWEQCMLNSGNQTSILTIDEHFYSVQTELGKGWEKSCIVFYDKNEPIGLSIPHIEHGTESEGRLFYFGVMPHYRGKGISSQLHLQSLHILKEMGATYYIGSTHTSNEKMQKVFWRNHCSVKTELELYYKNFKES
;
A
#
# COMPACT_ATOMS: atom_id res chain seq x y z
N MET A 1 12.79 -6.47 30.03
CA MET A 1 11.81 -6.62 28.94
C MET A 1 11.40 -5.21 28.55
N VAL A 2 11.72 -4.79 27.32
CA VAL A 2 11.28 -3.48 26.81
C VAL A 2 9.75 -3.52 26.70
N ILE A 3 9.07 -2.57 27.33
CA ILE A 3 7.61 -2.42 27.22
C ILE A 3 7.37 -1.39 26.13
N TYR A 4 6.72 -1.82 25.05
CA TYR A 4 6.32 -0.95 23.97
C TYR A 4 4.94 -0.35 24.28
N ASP A 5 4.86 0.98 24.25
CA ASP A 5 3.59 1.69 24.38
C ASP A 5 3.45 2.70 23.23
N LEU A 6 2.80 2.27 22.14
CA LEU A 6 2.60 3.10 20.94
C LEU A 6 1.82 4.38 21.23
N THR A 7 1.10 4.47 22.37
CA THR A 7 0.39 5.70 22.74
C THR A 7 1.38 6.84 23.03
N ILE A 8 2.59 6.55 23.51
CA ILE A 8 3.66 7.54 23.71
C ILE A 8 3.98 8.25 22.39
N ILE A 9 4.14 7.47 21.31
CA ILE A 9 4.46 7.98 19.98
C ILE A 9 3.24 8.69 19.38
N GLN A 10 2.04 8.12 19.53
CA GLN A 10 0.81 8.74 19.02
C GLN A 10 0.55 10.11 19.68
N ASN A 11 0.78 10.25 20.98
CA ASN A 11 0.65 11.50 21.71
C ASN A 11 1.69 12.54 21.29
N LEU A 12 2.89 12.10 20.90
CA LEU A 12 3.96 12.99 20.42
C LEU A 12 3.57 13.69 19.10
N PHE A 13 2.96 12.94 18.17
CA PHE A 13 2.63 13.45 16.84
C PHE A 13 1.21 14.00 16.72
N GLY A 14 0.31 13.60 17.61
CA GLY A 14 -1.08 14.03 17.62
C GLY A 14 -1.93 13.38 16.52
N PRO A 15 -3.21 13.77 16.40
CA PRO A 15 -4.20 13.05 15.58
C PRO A 15 -4.04 13.26 14.07
N SER A 16 -3.16 14.18 13.62
CA SER A 16 -2.84 14.39 12.21
C SER A 16 -1.89 13.35 11.62
N LYS A 17 -1.38 12.46 12.46
CA LYS A 17 -0.50 11.37 12.07
C LYS A 17 -1.01 10.04 12.64
N LYS A 18 -0.88 8.98 11.86
CA LYS A 18 -1.17 7.60 12.26
C LYS A 18 0.12 6.88 12.58
N VAL A 19 0.15 6.16 13.69
CA VAL A 19 1.27 5.26 14.02
C VAL A 19 0.98 3.87 13.47
N LEU A 20 1.87 3.35 12.62
CA LEU A 20 1.82 1.99 12.11
C LEU A 20 2.75 1.10 12.95
N ASN A 21 2.19 0.02 13.48
CA ASN A 21 2.90 -0.92 14.34
C ASN A 21 3.78 -1.87 13.51
N GLY A 22 5.09 -1.74 13.62
CA GLY A 22 6.08 -2.68 13.05
C GLY A 22 6.95 -3.35 14.11
N LEU A 23 6.50 -3.35 15.37
CA LEU A 23 7.25 -3.85 16.51
C LEU A 23 7.51 -5.36 16.40
N PRO A 24 8.62 -5.86 16.96
CA PRO A 24 9.65 -5.12 17.72
C PRO A 24 10.71 -4.44 16.83
N ASN A 25 10.58 -4.50 15.51
CA ASN A 25 11.65 -4.08 14.61
C ASN A 25 11.58 -2.61 14.21
N ALA A 26 10.37 -2.05 14.10
CA ALA A 26 10.19 -0.71 13.57
C ALA A 26 8.91 -0.03 14.04
N VAL A 27 8.89 1.29 13.89
CA VAL A 27 7.66 2.09 13.94
C VAL A 27 7.65 3.04 12.74
N THR A 28 6.48 3.20 12.12
CA THR A 28 6.27 4.16 11.02
C THR A 28 5.22 5.19 11.43
N ILE A 29 5.49 6.47 11.15
CA ILE A 29 4.53 7.56 11.29
C ILE A 29 4.02 7.94 9.90
N GLU A 30 2.72 8.02 9.71
CA GLU A 30 2.11 8.41 8.43
C GLU A 30 1.27 9.67 8.60
N GLU A 31 1.50 10.67 7.76
CA GLU A 31 0.64 11.85 7.72
C GLU A 31 -0.70 11.53 7.04
N ILE A 32 -1.79 11.73 7.77
CA ILE A 32 -3.15 11.43 7.28
C ILE A 32 -3.99 12.69 7.03
N LYS A 33 -3.57 13.84 7.57
CA LYS A 33 -4.18 15.15 7.36
C LYS A 33 -3.18 16.28 7.61
N GLU A 34 -3.45 17.44 7.03
CA GLU A 34 -2.69 18.67 7.30
C GLU A 34 -2.69 18.98 8.81
N ASP A 35 -1.52 19.30 9.34
CA ASP A 35 -1.38 19.80 10.71
C ASP A 35 -1.44 21.33 10.70
N ALA A 36 -2.62 21.88 11.00
CA ALA A 36 -2.85 23.33 11.04
C ALA A 36 -1.97 24.06 12.09
N PHE A 37 -1.40 23.33 13.05
CA PHE A 37 -0.52 23.88 14.09
C PHE A 37 0.95 23.52 13.86
N TYR A 38 1.29 23.10 12.63
CA TYR A 38 2.65 22.75 12.30
C TYR A 38 3.62 23.92 12.56
N ASN A 39 4.67 23.61 13.32
CA ASN A 39 5.79 24.50 13.54
C ASN A 39 7.08 23.70 13.38
N VAL A 40 8.02 24.21 12.59
CA VAL A 40 9.28 23.50 12.27
C VAL A 40 10.13 23.21 13.52
N GLN A 41 10.14 24.10 14.51
CA GLN A 41 10.92 23.94 15.73
C GLN A 41 10.31 22.84 16.61
N THR A 42 9.00 22.90 16.83
CA THR A 42 8.27 21.84 17.55
C THR A 42 8.36 20.49 16.82
N TYR A 43 8.31 20.48 15.49
CA TYR A 43 8.49 19.25 14.71
C TYR A 43 9.89 18.67 14.90
N LYS A 44 10.94 19.50 14.88
CA LYS A 44 12.32 19.06 15.17
C LYS A 44 12.43 18.42 16.55
N GLU A 45 11.82 19.01 17.58
CA GLU A 45 11.77 18.45 18.93
C GLU A 45 11.02 17.10 18.97
N LYS A 46 9.89 17.01 18.25
CA LYS A 46 9.17 15.74 18.09
C LYS A 46 10.03 14.67 17.42
N ILE A 47 10.78 15.00 16.37
CA ILE A 47 11.70 14.05 15.72
C ILE A 47 12.78 13.58 16.68
N SER A 48 13.45 14.48 17.40
CA SER A 48 14.48 14.10 18.37
C SER A 48 13.92 13.18 19.47
N ARG A 49 12.73 13.47 19.98
CA ARG A 49 12.07 12.63 21.00
C ARG A 49 11.60 11.30 20.44
N PHE A 50 11.17 11.26 19.18
CA PHE A 50 10.82 10.02 18.50
C PHE A 50 12.06 9.11 18.33
N GLU A 51 13.20 9.67 17.94
CA GLU A 51 14.46 8.93 17.86
C GLU A 51 14.90 8.36 19.21
N GLU A 52 14.76 9.15 20.28
CA GLU A 52 15.05 8.70 21.65
C GLU A 52 14.15 7.52 22.05
N VAL A 53 12.85 7.59 21.77
CA VAL A 53 11.93 6.48 22.03
C VAL A 53 12.34 5.24 21.23
N CYS A 54 12.61 5.37 19.93
CA CYS A 54 13.03 4.24 19.09
C CYS A 54 14.34 3.61 19.57
N PHE A 55 15.31 4.43 19.99
CA PHE A 55 16.58 3.98 20.53
C PHE A 55 16.40 3.22 21.85
N ASN A 56 15.63 3.78 22.80
CA ASN A 56 15.34 3.15 24.08
C ASN A 56 14.53 1.86 23.95
N TRP A 57 13.76 1.74 22.88
CA TRP A 57 13.02 0.53 22.53
C TRP A 57 13.84 -0.47 21.72
N GLU A 58 15.12 -0.20 21.46
CA GLU A 58 16.01 -1.07 20.69
C GLU A 58 15.46 -1.39 19.28
N LEU A 59 14.70 -0.46 18.68
CA LEU A 59 14.14 -0.65 17.36
C LEU A 59 15.23 -0.57 16.29
N LYS A 60 15.18 -1.46 15.31
CA LYS A 60 16.11 -1.44 14.17
C LYS A 60 15.90 -0.25 13.24
N ARG A 61 14.67 0.25 13.15
CA ARG A 61 14.28 1.29 12.17
C ARG A 61 13.16 2.21 12.66
N ALA A 62 13.30 3.50 12.37
CA ALA A 62 12.21 4.46 12.39
C ALA A 62 11.89 4.94 10.98
N SER A 63 10.61 5.15 10.69
CA SER A 63 10.19 5.68 9.40
C SER A 63 9.09 6.73 9.52
N ILE A 64 9.06 7.68 8.58
CA ILE A 64 8.03 8.72 8.48
C ILE A 64 7.61 8.86 7.01
N VAL A 65 6.31 8.76 6.75
CA VAL A 65 5.68 9.02 5.44
C VAL A 65 5.17 10.44 5.43
N LEU A 66 5.71 11.27 4.54
CA LEU A 66 5.26 12.63 4.30
C LEU A 66 4.36 12.70 3.06
N ASP A 67 3.31 13.51 3.14
CA ASP A 67 2.42 13.79 2.00
C ASP A 67 2.80 15.13 1.37
N LYS A 68 3.15 15.13 0.08
CA LYS A 68 3.63 16.31 -0.65
C LYS A 68 2.60 17.41 -0.81
N ARG A 69 1.30 17.12 -0.63
CA ARG A 69 0.26 18.15 -0.64
C ARG A 69 0.33 19.06 0.57
N PHE A 70 0.87 18.57 1.68
CA PHE A 70 0.84 19.33 2.91
C PHE A 70 1.84 20.46 2.89
N SER A 71 1.44 21.61 3.42
CA SER A 71 2.25 22.83 3.41
C SER A 71 3.56 22.66 4.18
N SER A 72 3.56 21.75 5.17
CA SER A 72 4.71 21.39 6.00
C SER A 72 5.78 20.60 5.23
N TYR A 73 5.43 19.91 4.13
CA TYR A 73 6.24 18.88 3.48
C TYR A 73 7.72 19.27 3.31
N LYS A 74 8.01 20.40 2.67
CA LYS A 74 9.39 20.83 2.37
C LYS A 74 10.21 21.02 3.65
N SER A 75 9.59 21.59 4.68
CA SER A 75 10.25 21.83 5.96
C SER A 75 10.40 20.55 6.78
N SER A 76 9.39 19.67 6.78
CA SER A 76 9.44 18.36 7.43
C SER A 76 10.54 17.48 6.82
N ALA A 77 10.59 17.38 5.49
CA ALA A 77 11.62 16.64 4.78
C ALA A 77 13.03 17.14 5.14
N ARG A 78 13.24 18.47 5.18
CA ARG A 78 14.53 19.05 5.59
C ARG A 78 14.90 18.71 7.03
N VAL A 79 13.93 18.71 7.97
CA VAL A 79 14.17 18.29 9.36
C VAL A 79 14.60 16.82 9.42
N LEU A 80 13.92 15.94 8.69
CA LEU A 80 14.24 14.51 8.65
C LEU A 80 15.65 14.25 8.08
N LEU A 81 15.98 14.88 6.95
CA LEU A 81 17.31 14.77 6.33
C LEU A 81 18.41 15.27 7.29
N ASN A 82 18.20 16.40 7.97
CA ASN A 82 19.14 16.93 8.95
C ASN A 82 19.28 16.02 10.19
N ALA A 83 18.24 15.27 10.54
CA ALA A 83 18.26 14.26 11.61
C ALA A 83 18.88 12.93 11.16
N GLY A 84 19.31 12.80 9.90
CA GLY A 84 19.95 11.61 9.36
C GLY A 84 18.97 10.52 8.91
N PHE A 85 17.72 10.87 8.65
CA PHE A 85 16.83 10.02 7.86
C PHE A 85 17.19 10.13 6.38
N SER A 86 17.03 9.04 5.64
CA SER A 86 17.23 8.97 4.20
C SER A 86 15.90 8.77 3.49
N LEU A 87 15.72 9.35 2.31
CA LEU A 87 14.59 9.03 1.44
C LEU A 87 14.71 7.56 1.01
N TYR A 88 13.71 6.76 1.35
CA TYR A 88 13.64 5.34 1.00
C TYR A 88 12.84 5.09 -0.28
N ALA A 89 11.66 5.69 -0.34
CA ALA A 89 10.71 5.46 -1.43
C ALA A 89 9.89 6.71 -1.68
N ALA A 90 9.58 6.95 -2.95
CA ALA A 90 8.61 7.94 -3.38
C ALA A 90 7.48 7.22 -4.11
N LYS A 91 6.24 7.48 -3.72
CA LYS A 91 5.05 6.84 -4.28
C LYS A 91 4.11 7.89 -4.84
N ILE A 92 3.39 7.53 -5.89
CA ILE A 92 2.17 8.23 -6.26
C ILE A 92 0.99 7.48 -5.65
N GLU A 93 0.03 8.21 -5.08
CA GLU A 93 -1.28 7.69 -4.71
C GLU A 93 -2.31 8.26 -5.69
N VAL A 94 -3.20 7.40 -6.18
CA VAL A 94 -4.24 7.73 -7.15
C VAL A 94 -5.62 7.46 -6.56
N CYS A 95 -6.61 8.19 -7.05
CA CYS A 95 -8.01 7.99 -6.73
C CYS A 95 -8.85 7.76 -8.01
N ARG A 96 -9.89 6.94 -7.91
CA ARG A 96 -10.89 6.77 -8.97
C ARG A 96 -12.28 6.56 -8.36
N GLU A 97 -13.21 7.47 -8.65
CA GLU A 97 -14.63 7.24 -8.38
C GLU A 97 -15.15 6.05 -9.21
N LEU A 98 -15.97 5.20 -8.59
CA LEU A 98 -16.46 3.95 -9.18
C LEU A 98 -17.87 4.06 -9.76
N ASP A 99 -18.59 5.16 -9.50
CA ASP A 99 -19.94 5.41 -10.01
C ASP A 99 -20.01 5.25 -11.54
N ASN A 100 -19.00 5.77 -12.25
CA ASN A 100 -18.88 5.73 -13.71
C ASN A 100 -18.03 4.55 -14.24
N VAL A 101 -17.80 3.52 -13.43
CA VAL A 101 -17.22 2.26 -13.90
C VAL A 101 -18.37 1.36 -14.34
N ASP A 102 -18.67 1.40 -15.64
CA ASP A 102 -19.73 0.61 -16.26
C ASP A 102 -19.32 -0.85 -16.50
N ALA A 103 -20.31 -1.71 -16.70
CA ALA A 103 -20.10 -3.11 -17.07
C ALA A 103 -19.49 -3.23 -18.49
N PHE A 104 -18.57 -4.17 -18.65
CA PHE A 104 -17.77 -4.37 -19.88
C PHE A 104 -18.54 -5.03 -21.03
N GLU A 105 -18.07 -4.80 -22.27
CA GLU A 105 -18.35 -5.66 -23.42
C GLU A 105 -17.52 -6.97 -23.43
N LYS A 106 -16.31 -6.98 -22.85
CA LYS A 106 -15.46 -8.19 -22.76
C LYS A 106 -14.81 -8.33 -21.37
N GLN A 107 -15.26 -9.33 -20.61
CA GLN A 107 -14.76 -9.67 -19.29
C GLN A 107 -13.93 -10.96 -19.35
N PHE A 108 -12.80 -10.99 -18.66
CA PHE A 108 -12.14 -12.26 -18.38
C PHE A 108 -12.98 -13.04 -17.38
N THR A 109 -13.00 -14.37 -17.52
CA THR A 109 -13.58 -15.19 -16.46
C THR A 109 -12.65 -15.13 -15.25
N TYR A 110 -13.20 -15.25 -14.05
CA TYR A 110 -12.40 -15.28 -12.84
C TYR A 110 -12.92 -16.34 -11.88
N ARG A 111 -12.05 -16.75 -10.94
CA ARG A 111 -12.38 -17.68 -9.87
C ARG A 111 -11.72 -17.20 -8.59
N SER A 112 -12.43 -17.33 -7.48
CA SER A 112 -11.88 -17.07 -6.15
C SER A 112 -11.47 -18.37 -5.44
N ILE A 113 -10.76 -18.24 -4.31
CA ILE A 113 -10.48 -19.39 -3.43
C ILE A 113 -11.78 -19.95 -2.83
N GLU A 114 -12.77 -19.11 -2.54
CA GLU A 114 -14.06 -19.56 -2.02
C GLU A 114 -14.78 -20.51 -2.99
N GLU A 115 -14.70 -20.24 -4.30
CA GLU A 115 -15.44 -21.02 -5.28
C GLU A 115 -14.79 -22.38 -5.57
N ARG A 116 -13.61 -22.37 -6.19
CA ARG A 116 -12.95 -23.59 -6.72
C ARG A 116 -11.42 -23.50 -6.83
N LEU A 117 -10.81 -22.37 -6.50
CA LEU A 117 -9.36 -22.21 -6.62
C LEU A 117 -8.67 -22.72 -5.34
N SER A 118 -7.69 -23.61 -5.48
CA SER A 118 -6.92 -24.01 -4.29
C SER A 118 -5.95 -22.91 -3.85
N GLU A 119 -5.70 -22.78 -2.55
CA GLU A 119 -4.70 -21.82 -2.03
C GLU A 119 -3.32 -22.04 -2.67
N LYS A 120 -2.93 -23.31 -2.87
CA LYS A 120 -1.66 -23.69 -3.50
C LYS A 120 -1.55 -23.16 -4.92
N GLU A 121 -2.64 -23.25 -5.70
CA GLU A 121 -2.69 -22.72 -7.05
C GLU A 121 -2.63 -21.19 -7.04
N PHE A 122 -3.41 -20.54 -6.17
CA PHE A 122 -3.41 -19.09 -6.01
C PHE A 122 -2.01 -18.55 -5.68
N LYS A 123 -1.34 -19.11 -4.66
CA LYS A 123 0.02 -18.73 -4.25
C LYS A 123 1.03 -18.88 -5.38
N ARG A 124 0.97 -20.00 -6.12
CA ARG A 124 1.85 -20.22 -7.29
C ARG A 124 1.64 -19.15 -8.37
N ILE A 125 0.38 -18.81 -8.67
CA ILE A 125 0.05 -17.78 -9.67
C ILE A 125 0.52 -16.40 -9.20
N TRP A 126 0.35 -16.11 -7.91
CA TRP A 126 0.83 -14.87 -7.30
C TRP A 126 2.34 -14.72 -7.38
N GLU A 127 3.07 -15.75 -6.99
CA GLU A 127 4.53 -15.78 -7.09
C GLU A 127 4.98 -15.53 -8.55
N GLN A 128 4.34 -16.19 -9.52
CA GLN A 128 4.62 -15.94 -10.95
C GLN A 128 4.32 -14.49 -11.38
N CYS A 129 3.25 -13.89 -10.88
CA CYS A 129 2.93 -12.48 -11.15
C CYS A 129 3.96 -11.53 -10.54
N MET A 130 4.64 -11.91 -9.44
CA MET A 130 5.69 -11.10 -8.82
C MET A 130 7.02 -11.17 -9.58
N LEU A 131 7.32 -12.29 -10.25
CA LEU A 131 8.58 -12.48 -11.00
C LEU A 131 8.81 -11.35 -12.01
N ASN A 132 9.95 -10.67 -11.91
CA ASN A 132 10.35 -9.55 -12.78
C ASN A 132 9.26 -8.46 -12.92
N SER A 133 8.44 -8.28 -11.88
CA SER A 133 7.44 -7.21 -11.84
C SER A 133 8.14 -5.84 -11.67
N GLY A 134 7.41 -4.76 -11.97
CA GLY A 134 7.91 -3.40 -11.74
C GLY A 134 7.90 -2.98 -10.26
N ASN A 135 7.43 -3.85 -9.38
CA ASN A 135 7.47 -3.62 -7.94
C ASN A 135 8.87 -3.95 -7.41
N GLN A 136 9.25 -3.29 -6.32
CA GLN A 136 10.46 -3.66 -5.59
C GLN A 136 10.37 -5.13 -5.14
N THR A 137 11.48 -5.86 -5.26
CA THR A 137 11.53 -7.25 -4.79
C THR A 137 11.13 -7.32 -3.33
N SER A 138 10.12 -8.14 -3.06
CA SER A 138 9.65 -8.39 -1.71
C SER A 138 10.73 -9.11 -0.89
N ILE A 139 10.85 -8.74 0.38
CA ILE A 139 11.62 -9.51 1.37
C ILE A 139 10.79 -10.65 1.99
N LEU A 140 9.46 -10.58 1.86
CA LEU A 140 8.53 -11.61 2.33
C LEU A 140 8.39 -12.72 1.29
N THR A 141 8.25 -13.94 1.80
CA THR A 141 7.85 -15.16 1.07
C THR A 141 6.37 -15.09 0.66
N ILE A 142 5.97 -15.96 -0.26
CA ILE A 142 4.56 -16.02 -0.69
C ILE A 142 3.62 -16.43 0.44
N ASP A 143 4.07 -17.27 1.37
CA ASP A 143 3.27 -17.67 2.53
C ASP A 143 3.07 -16.51 3.51
N GLU A 144 4.09 -15.66 3.72
CA GLU A 144 3.97 -14.47 4.56
C GLU A 144 3.05 -13.41 3.95
N HIS A 145 3.13 -13.20 2.63
CA HIS A 145 2.18 -12.36 1.90
C HIS A 145 0.75 -12.87 2.05
N PHE A 146 0.56 -14.18 1.87
CA PHE A 146 -0.74 -14.80 1.98
C PHE A 146 -1.30 -14.70 3.41
N TYR A 147 -0.47 -14.92 4.43
CA TYR A 147 -0.85 -14.73 5.82
C TYR A 147 -1.24 -13.27 6.13
N SER A 148 -0.56 -12.30 5.51
CA SER A 148 -0.91 -10.87 5.63
C SER A 148 -2.30 -10.59 5.07
N VAL A 149 -2.66 -11.20 3.93
CA VAL A 149 -4.02 -11.10 3.38
C VAL A 149 -5.06 -11.69 4.35
N GLN A 150 -4.80 -12.87 4.89
CA GLN A 150 -5.72 -13.53 5.83
C GLN A 150 -5.97 -12.69 7.09
N THR A 151 -4.92 -12.06 7.62
CA THR A 151 -5.02 -11.27 8.85
C THR A 151 -5.60 -9.88 8.61
N GLU A 152 -5.25 -9.20 7.51
CA GLU A 152 -5.76 -7.86 7.20
C GLU A 152 -7.21 -7.87 6.73
N LEU A 153 -7.61 -8.81 5.86
CA LEU A 153 -8.98 -8.88 5.33
C LEU A 153 -9.93 -9.58 6.31
N GLY A 154 -9.41 -10.47 7.16
CA GLY A 154 -10.21 -11.19 8.14
C GLY A 154 -11.20 -12.17 7.50
N LYS A 155 -12.40 -12.28 8.09
CA LYS A 155 -13.39 -13.28 7.66
C LYS A 155 -13.84 -13.05 6.21
N GLY A 156 -13.74 -14.08 5.36
CA GLY A 156 -14.15 -14.03 3.96
C GLY A 156 -13.07 -13.55 3.00
N TRP A 157 -11.81 -13.46 3.45
CA TRP A 157 -10.64 -13.14 2.62
C TRP A 157 -10.54 -14.04 1.37
N GLU A 158 -11.06 -15.27 1.42
CA GLU A 158 -11.06 -16.24 0.32
C GLU A 158 -11.77 -15.72 -0.93
N LYS A 159 -12.80 -14.88 -0.75
CA LYS A 159 -13.56 -14.23 -1.83
C LYS A 159 -12.71 -13.23 -2.60
N SER A 160 -11.84 -12.52 -1.88
CA SER A 160 -10.97 -11.49 -2.44
C SER A 160 -9.81 -12.10 -3.22
N CYS A 161 -9.40 -13.34 -2.97
CA CYS A 161 -8.29 -13.97 -3.71
C CYS A 161 -8.72 -14.44 -5.10
N ILE A 162 -8.70 -13.53 -6.08
CA ILE A 162 -9.26 -13.74 -7.42
C ILE A 162 -8.16 -13.96 -8.47
N VAL A 163 -8.29 -15.02 -9.26
CA VAL A 163 -7.48 -15.25 -10.47
C VAL A 163 -8.34 -15.04 -11.70
N PHE A 164 -7.81 -14.28 -12.66
CA PHE A 164 -8.44 -14.06 -13.96
C PHE A 164 -7.89 -15.03 -15.00
N TYR A 165 -8.76 -15.45 -15.91
CA TYR A 165 -8.48 -16.40 -16.96
C TYR A 165 -8.91 -15.87 -18.33
N ASP A 166 -8.06 -16.07 -19.34
CA ASP A 166 -8.48 -16.05 -20.74
C ASP A 166 -8.71 -17.51 -21.17
N LYS A 167 -9.99 -17.87 -21.34
CA LYS A 167 -10.45 -19.26 -21.46
C LYS A 167 -10.07 -20.07 -20.21
N ASN A 168 -8.99 -20.85 -20.28
CA ASN A 168 -8.50 -21.72 -19.21
C ASN A 168 -7.07 -21.37 -18.77
N GLU A 169 -6.45 -20.34 -19.37
CA GLU A 169 -5.09 -19.92 -19.01
C GLU A 169 -5.15 -18.77 -17.99
N PRO A 170 -4.46 -18.89 -16.84
CA PRO A 170 -4.40 -17.80 -15.88
C PRO A 170 -3.60 -16.63 -16.47
N ILE A 171 -4.19 -15.44 -16.47
CA ILE A 171 -3.56 -14.23 -17.05
C ILE A 171 -3.05 -13.27 -15.99
N GLY A 172 -3.58 -13.36 -14.78
CA GLY A 172 -3.22 -12.49 -13.67
C GLY A 172 -4.14 -12.71 -12.48
N LEU A 173 -3.95 -11.90 -11.45
CA LEU A 173 -4.76 -11.96 -10.24
C LEU A 173 -4.96 -10.58 -9.64
N SER A 174 -5.99 -10.46 -8.82
CA SER A 174 -6.19 -9.31 -7.96
C SER A 174 -6.73 -9.73 -6.61
N ILE A 175 -6.46 -8.91 -5.60
CA ILE A 175 -6.96 -9.07 -4.23
C ILE A 175 -7.72 -7.79 -3.85
N PRO A 176 -8.96 -7.58 -4.36
CA PRO A 176 -9.79 -6.44 -4.00
C PRO A 176 -10.35 -6.56 -2.58
N HIS A 177 -10.36 -5.46 -1.83
CA HIS A 177 -10.96 -5.38 -0.50
C HIS A 177 -11.50 -3.97 -0.20
N ILE A 178 -12.40 -3.87 0.77
CA ILE A 178 -12.80 -2.59 1.37
C ILE A 178 -11.83 -2.29 2.52
N GLU A 179 -11.23 -1.10 2.52
CA GLU A 179 -10.23 -0.71 3.50
C GLU A 179 -10.83 -0.66 4.91
N HIS A 180 -10.13 -1.28 5.86
CA HIS A 180 -10.61 -1.37 7.24
C HIS A 180 -10.73 0.02 7.88
N GLY A 181 -11.87 0.26 8.55
CA GLY A 181 -12.17 1.56 9.15
C GLY A 181 -12.74 2.59 8.17
N THR A 182 -13.05 2.19 6.94
CA THR A 182 -13.81 2.98 5.97
C THR A 182 -15.13 2.28 5.63
N GLU A 183 -16.11 3.05 5.14
CA GLU A 183 -17.40 2.48 4.70
C GLU A 183 -17.38 2.05 3.23
N SER A 184 -16.58 2.70 2.38
CA SER A 184 -16.68 2.55 0.93
C SER A 184 -15.37 2.72 0.16
N GLU A 185 -14.21 2.74 0.85
CA GLU A 185 -12.92 2.84 0.17
C GLU A 185 -12.48 1.46 -0.34
N GLY A 186 -12.44 1.31 -1.67
CA GLY A 186 -11.90 0.12 -2.31
C GLY A 186 -10.39 0.20 -2.45
N ARG A 187 -9.69 -0.89 -2.16
CA ARG A 187 -8.26 -1.06 -2.41
C ARG A 187 -7.96 -2.40 -3.05
N LEU A 188 -6.83 -2.47 -3.74
CA LEU A 188 -6.27 -3.73 -4.20
C LEU A 188 -5.06 -4.03 -3.32
N PHE A 189 -5.16 -5.01 -2.42
CA PHE A 189 -4.03 -5.47 -1.62
C PHE A 189 -2.86 -5.86 -2.54
N TYR A 190 -3.17 -6.59 -3.60
CA TYR A 190 -2.25 -6.86 -4.68
C TYR A 190 -2.96 -6.92 -6.03
N PHE A 191 -2.23 -6.56 -7.08
CA PHE A 191 -2.64 -6.67 -8.47
C PHE A 191 -1.42 -7.08 -9.30
N GLY A 192 -1.57 -8.09 -10.15
CA GLY A 192 -0.46 -8.59 -10.95
C GLY A 192 -0.92 -9.31 -12.21
N VAL A 193 -0.03 -9.33 -13.20
CA VAL A 193 -0.24 -9.97 -14.50
C VAL A 193 0.91 -10.93 -14.77
N MET A 194 0.58 -12.09 -15.33
CA MET A 194 1.56 -13.09 -15.74
C MET A 194 2.62 -12.49 -16.68
N PRO A 195 3.90 -12.87 -16.53
CA PRO A 195 4.99 -12.29 -17.31
C PRO A 195 4.76 -12.27 -18.83
N HIS A 196 4.23 -13.36 -19.40
CA HIS A 196 3.99 -13.50 -20.84
C HIS A 196 2.79 -12.69 -21.37
N TYR A 197 1.96 -12.11 -20.50
CA TYR A 197 0.86 -11.21 -20.84
C TYR A 197 1.21 -9.72 -20.69
N ARG A 198 2.38 -9.40 -20.11
CA ARG A 198 2.83 -8.01 -19.92
C ARG A 198 3.13 -7.34 -21.26
N GLY A 199 2.88 -6.04 -21.35
CA GLY A 199 3.06 -5.27 -22.58
C GLY A 199 1.93 -5.39 -23.61
N LYS A 200 0.97 -6.31 -23.41
CA LYS A 200 -0.16 -6.55 -24.34
C LYS A 200 -1.44 -5.78 -23.99
N GLY A 201 -1.38 -4.83 -23.07
CA GLY A 201 -2.56 -4.07 -22.60
C GLY A 201 -3.42 -4.77 -21.54
N ILE A 202 -3.15 -6.06 -21.25
CA ILE A 202 -3.91 -6.88 -20.29
C ILE A 202 -3.98 -6.26 -18.89
N SER A 203 -2.91 -5.61 -18.43
CA SER A 203 -2.90 -4.96 -17.10
C SER A 203 -3.96 -3.87 -16.96
N SER A 204 -4.25 -3.10 -18.02
CA SER A 204 -5.30 -2.09 -17.97
C SER A 204 -6.69 -2.73 -17.87
N GLN A 205 -6.93 -3.79 -18.64
CA GLN A 205 -8.20 -4.52 -18.63
C GLN A 205 -8.45 -5.19 -17.26
N LEU A 206 -7.44 -5.89 -16.72
CA LEU A 206 -7.56 -6.55 -15.42
C LEU A 206 -7.72 -5.56 -14.27
N HIS A 207 -6.98 -4.44 -14.30
CA HIS A 207 -7.15 -3.40 -13.29
C HIS A 207 -8.58 -2.84 -13.34
N LEU A 208 -9.09 -2.52 -14.54
CA LEU A 208 -10.46 -2.02 -14.68
C LEU A 208 -11.47 -3.05 -14.19
N GLN A 209 -11.29 -4.33 -14.50
CA GLN A 209 -12.19 -5.40 -14.02
C GLN A 209 -12.13 -5.55 -12.51
N SER A 210 -10.96 -5.35 -11.91
CA SER A 210 -10.79 -5.31 -10.45
C SER A 210 -11.50 -4.11 -9.82
N LEU A 211 -11.55 -2.94 -10.50
CA LEU A 211 -12.34 -1.79 -10.06
C LEU A 211 -13.85 -2.06 -10.11
N HIS A 212 -14.31 -2.80 -11.12
CA HIS A 212 -15.71 -3.22 -11.19
C HIS A 212 -16.07 -4.17 -10.05
N ILE A 213 -15.20 -5.13 -9.75
CA ILE A 213 -15.38 -6.03 -8.60
C ILE A 213 -15.43 -5.22 -7.29
N LEU A 214 -14.55 -4.22 -7.11
CA LEU A 214 -14.64 -3.32 -5.93
C LEU A 214 -15.99 -2.61 -5.83
N LYS A 215 -16.54 -2.15 -6.96
CA LYS A 215 -17.88 -1.55 -7.00
C LYS A 215 -18.96 -2.55 -6.58
N GLU A 216 -18.90 -3.79 -7.07
CA GLU A 216 -19.82 -4.87 -6.67
C GLU A 216 -19.70 -5.21 -5.17
N MET A 217 -18.51 -5.03 -4.58
CA MET A 217 -18.29 -5.15 -3.14
C MET A 217 -18.82 -3.96 -2.33
N GLY A 218 -19.33 -2.91 -2.97
CA GLY A 218 -19.88 -1.72 -2.34
C GLY A 218 -18.92 -0.54 -2.21
N ALA A 219 -17.73 -0.59 -2.82
CA ALA A 219 -16.84 0.56 -2.86
C ALA A 219 -17.42 1.68 -3.74
N THR A 220 -17.31 2.93 -3.28
CA THR A 220 -17.69 4.12 -4.08
C THR A 220 -16.49 4.74 -4.77
N TYR A 221 -15.29 4.58 -4.20
CA TYR A 221 -14.04 5.04 -4.80
C TYR A 221 -12.90 4.04 -4.57
N TYR A 222 -11.90 4.08 -5.43
CA TYR A 222 -10.68 3.28 -5.36
C TYR A 222 -9.48 4.15 -4.99
N ILE A 223 -8.66 3.69 -4.04
CA ILE A 223 -7.33 4.23 -3.78
C ILE A 223 -6.25 3.22 -4.18
N GLY A 224 -5.36 3.65 -5.06
CA GLY A 224 -4.21 2.86 -5.51
C GLY A 224 -2.90 3.59 -5.24
N SER A 225 -1.79 2.86 -5.12
CA SER A 225 -0.47 3.48 -5.09
C SER A 225 0.57 2.68 -5.84
N THR A 226 1.60 3.37 -6.34
CA THR A 226 2.78 2.74 -6.92
C THR A 226 4.02 3.60 -6.72
N HIS A 227 5.20 3.02 -6.89
CA HIS A 227 6.44 3.78 -6.84
C HIS A 227 6.51 4.80 -7.99
N THR A 228 7.10 5.98 -7.77
CA THR A 228 7.23 7.03 -8.80
C THR A 228 8.05 6.60 -10.02
N SER A 229 8.90 5.58 -9.87
CA SER A 229 9.64 4.95 -10.99
C SER A 229 8.88 3.83 -11.70
N ASN A 230 7.73 3.35 -11.18
CA ASN A 230 6.95 2.29 -11.82
C ASN A 230 6.03 2.87 -12.90
N GLU A 231 6.61 3.46 -13.95
CA GLU A 231 5.90 4.09 -15.05
C GLU A 231 4.86 3.17 -15.72
N LYS A 232 5.10 1.86 -15.71
CA LYS A 232 4.19 0.86 -16.27
C LYS A 232 2.86 0.84 -15.53
N MET A 233 2.90 0.87 -14.19
CA MET A 233 1.68 0.91 -13.38
C MET A 233 1.00 2.28 -13.45
N GLN A 234 1.76 3.36 -13.53
CA GLN A 234 1.18 4.71 -13.73
C GLN A 234 0.38 4.80 -15.03
N LYS A 235 0.89 4.22 -16.13
CA LYS A 235 0.16 4.12 -17.40
C LYS A 235 -1.14 3.31 -17.27
N VAL A 236 -1.17 2.29 -16.39
CA VAL A 236 -2.41 1.54 -16.09
C VAL A 236 -3.42 2.44 -15.39
N PHE A 237 -3.00 3.19 -14.36
CA PHE A 237 -3.85 4.15 -13.67
C PHE A 237 -4.46 5.19 -14.64
N TRP A 238 -3.66 5.78 -15.52
CA TRP A 238 -4.15 6.82 -16.44
C TRP A 238 -5.11 6.29 -17.50
N ARG A 239 -4.86 5.08 -18.02
CA ARG A 239 -5.78 4.41 -18.95
C ARG A 239 -7.13 4.09 -18.33
N ASN A 240 -7.15 3.84 -17.03
CA ASN A 240 -8.37 3.58 -16.28
C ASN A 240 -8.89 4.83 -15.55
N HIS A 241 -8.46 6.00 -16.01
CA HIS A 241 -8.95 7.31 -15.57
C HIS A 241 -8.83 7.57 -14.07
N CYS A 242 -7.86 6.93 -13.40
CA CYS A 242 -7.48 7.33 -12.06
C CYS A 242 -6.81 8.71 -12.13
N SER A 243 -7.06 9.54 -11.13
CA SER A 243 -6.41 10.85 -10.98
C SER A 243 -5.36 10.77 -9.88
N VAL A 244 -4.26 11.52 -10.02
CA VAL A 244 -3.29 11.66 -8.94
C VAL A 244 -3.99 12.30 -7.74
N LYS A 245 -3.98 11.60 -6.60
CA LYS A 245 -4.47 12.14 -5.33
C LYS A 245 -3.34 12.84 -4.60
N THR A 246 -2.17 12.21 -4.51
CA THR A 246 -0.97 12.80 -3.91
C THR A 246 0.32 12.08 -4.32
N GLU A 247 1.46 12.64 -3.94
CA GLU A 247 2.74 11.96 -3.86
C GLU A 247 3.14 11.80 -2.38
N LEU A 248 3.59 10.60 -2.02
CA LEU A 248 4.05 10.26 -0.69
C LEU A 248 5.54 9.98 -0.72
N GLU A 249 6.28 10.43 0.29
CA GLU A 249 7.69 10.11 0.47
C GLU A 249 7.94 9.46 1.82
N LEU A 250 8.52 8.26 1.80
CA LEU A 250 8.92 7.52 2.98
C LEU A 250 10.39 7.83 3.29
N TYR A 251 10.62 8.46 4.42
CA TYR A 251 11.94 8.69 4.99
C TYR A 251 12.19 7.66 6.10
N TYR A 252 13.37 7.07 6.16
CA TYR A 252 13.71 6.09 7.18
C TYR A 252 15.10 6.34 7.77
N LYS A 253 15.29 5.88 9.00
CA LYS A 253 16.57 5.85 9.68
C LYS A 253 16.76 4.47 10.30
N ASN A 254 17.91 3.86 10.04
CA ASN A 254 18.33 2.64 10.72
C ASN A 254 19.08 3.03 12.00
N PHE A 255 18.71 2.43 13.12
CA PHE A 255 19.51 2.44 14.34
C PHE A 255 20.27 1.12 14.30
N LYS A 256 21.59 1.18 14.05
CA LYS A 256 22.42 -0.01 13.82
C LYS A 256 22.17 -1.10 14.87
N GLU A 257 22.12 -2.34 14.41
CA GLU A 257 22.52 -3.49 15.20
C GLU A 257 24.00 -3.30 15.55
N SER A 258 24.31 -3.23 16.85
CA SER A 258 25.67 -3.31 17.39
C SER A 258 26.32 -4.65 17.04
#